data_AF-A0A8H4R9A2-F1
#
_entry.id   AF-A0A8H4R9A2-F1
#
_cell.length_a   1.000
_cell.length_b   1.000
_cell.length_c   1.000
_cell.angle_alpha   90.00
_cell.angle_beta   90.00
_cell.angle_gamma   90.00
#
_symmetry.space_group_name_H-M   'P 1'
#
loop_
_entity.id
_entity.type
_entity.pdbx_description
1 polymer ?
#
loop_
_entity_poly.entity_id
_entity_poly.type
_entity_poly.pdbx_seq_one_letter_code
_entity_poly.pdbx_strand_id
1 'polypeptide(L)'
;MNVKIRTGNWTKSLWTLLEAVSANTNSLAVAFSDGMVTFNELETAKQSAQKNLFHEYHHVYQAGHPFSHAIYQLHKLETLDVPKFRPQKVWNAVQFQKIDKTENEAPILAALLKMDVTKFATGELARRDLFTQAREDKEWVASRRMVRLWELMNETPELYIPSGVIFLPFPKLRNDNYPETKQYGWAPQTWLTRQAHPRSLRLPLRTIACTHTNGLLVRFPCLALYPASPIAERRFWVPVTQSMHKWYKVVAYPPQTDVEMWWQEHMSVREELVIILSEANPREKGAIGLLARPKGLLSGGQIQWVDSLCQVWVRLETNREIIKTMCQRFRQESKNALIGTRITEQEWCVDGVAKLPKS
;
A
#
# COMPACT_ATOMS: atom_id res chain seq x y z
N MET A 1 14.15 11.26 -37.15
CA MET A 1 13.25 12.20 -36.45
C MET A 1 13.04 11.66 -35.03
N ASN A 2 13.52 12.37 -33.99
CA ASN A 2 13.47 11.88 -32.60
C ASN A 2 12.16 12.33 -31.96
N VAL A 3 11.14 11.45 -31.96
CA VAL A 3 9.85 11.75 -31.36
C VAL A 3 9.94 11.58 -29.83
N LYS A 4 10.12 12.70 -29.11
CA LYS A 4 9.85 12.74 -27.67
C LYS A 4 8.35 12.96 -27.48
N ILE A 5 7.58 11.88 -27.29
CA ILE A 5 6.16 12.03 -26.93
C ILE A 5 6.10 12.55 -25.49
N ARG A 6 5.80 13.84 -25.31
CA ARG A 6 5.37 14.38 -24.02
C ARG A 6 3.90 14.01 -23.83
N THR A 7 3.64 12.81 -23.34
CA THR A 7 2.29 12.28 -23.08
C THR A 7 1.54 12.94 -21.90
N GLY A 8 2.03 14.10 -21.42
CA GLY A 8 1.38 14.94 -20.42
C GLY A 8 0.95 14.22 -19.13
N ASN A 9 -0.07 14.77 -18.48
CA ASN A 9 -0.75 14.13 -17.34
C ASN A 9 -1.63 12.94 -17.75
N TRP A 10 -1.97 12.81 -19.03
CA TRP A 10 -2.88 11.79 -19.56
C TRP A 10 -2.34 10.36 -19.36
N THR A 11 -1.07 10.09 -19.68
CA THR A 11 -0.44 8.78 -19.38
C THR A 11 -0.32 8.43 -17.91
N LYS A 12 -0.54 9.40 -17.03
CA LYS A 12 -0.58 9.19 -15.59
C LYS A 12 -2.00 8.99 -15.09
N SER A 13 -3.04 8.99 -15.92
CA SER A 13 -4.40 8.69 -15.44
C SER A 13 -4.61 7.18 -15.32
N LEU A 14 -5.28 6.76 -14.24
CA LEU A 14 -5.68 5.37 -14.01
C LEU A 14 -6.61 4.88 -15.14
N TRP A 15 -7.42 5.76 -15.73
CA TRP A 15 -8.25 5.44 -16.89
C TRP A 15 -7.41 5.07 -18.11
N THR A 16 -6.38 5.86 -18.41
CA THR A 16 -5.45 5.58 -19.52
C THR A 16 -4.73 4.25 -19.33
N LEU A 17 -4.37 3.91 -18.08
CA LEU A 17 -3.82 2.58 -17.77
C LEU A 17 -4.81 1.46 -18.12
N LEU A 18 -6.08 1.61 -17.77
CA LEU A 18 -7.12 0.63 -18.10
C LEU A 18 -7.31 0.50 -19.61
N GLU A 19 -7.41 1.62 -20.32
CA GLU A 19 -7.52 1.64 -21.78
C GLU A 19 -6.32 0.96 -22.43
N ALA A 20 -5.11 1.26 -21.97
CA ALA A 20 -3.87 0.66 -22.43
C ALA A 20 -3.87 -0.86 -22.27
N VAL A 21 -4.26 -1.36 -21.10
CA VAL A 21 -4.30 -2.80 -20.81
C VAL A 21 -5.44 -3.50 -21.56
N SER A 22 -6.57 -2.83 -21.77
CA SER A 22 -7.75 -3.43 -22.39
C SER A 22 -7.71 -3.42 -23.91
N ALA A 23 -7.02 -2.45 -24.50
CA ALA A 23 -6.80 -2.40 -25.93
C ALA A 23 -5.90 -3.56 -26.35
N ASN A 24 -6.25 -4.18 -27.47
CA ASN A 24 -5.31 -5.08 -28.11
C ASN A 24 -4.08 -4.26 -28.53
N THR A 25 -2.87 -4.82 -28.45
CA THR A 25 -1.62 -4.09 -28.73
C THR A 25 -1.57 -3.47 -30.14
N ASN A 26 -2.43 -3.95 -31.04
CA ASN A 26 -2.61 -3.45 -32.41
C ASN A 26 -3.68 -2.36 -32.57
N SER A 27 -4.52 -2.08 -31.57
CA SER A 27 -5.66 -1.16 -31.70
C SER A 27 -5.42 0.24 -31.14
N LEU A 28 -4.36 0.43 -30.36
CA LEU A 28 -3.99 1.75 -29.86
C LEU A 28 -2.92 2.37 -30.75
N ALA A 29 -3.23 3.57 -31.25
CA ALA A 29 -2.33 4.38 -32.04
C ALA A 29 -2.28 5.80 -31.48
N VAL A 30 -1.11 6.43 -31.59
CA VAL A 30 -0.94 7.85 -31.30
C VAL A 30 -0.95 8.60 -32.63
N ALA A 31 -1.88 9.53 -32.77
CA ALA A 31 -1.95 10.41 -33.93
C ALA A 31 -0.94 11.56 -33.80
N PHE A 32 -0.14 11.74 -34.84
CA PHE A 32 0.77 12.86 -35.06
C PHE A 32 0.28 13.69 -36.24
N SER A 33 0.89 14.87 -36.44
CA SER A 33 0.54 15.77 -37.55
C SER A 33 0.75 15.14 -38.94
N ASP A 34 1.63 14.16 -39.04
CA ASP A 34 2.12 13.52 -40.26
C ASP A 34 1.72 12.04 -40.38
N GLY A 35 0.95 11.50 -39.43
CA GLY A 35 0.50 10.11 -39.49
C GLY A 35 0.06 9.55 -38.15
N MET A 36 -0.11 8.23 -38.08
CA MET A 36 -0.40 7.51 -36.85
C MET A 36 0.70 6.49 -36.60
N VAL A 37 1.09 6.31 -35.34
CA VAL A 37 2.03 5.26 -34.93
C VAL A 37 1.34 4.35 -33.93
N THR A 38 1.29 3.07 -34.25
CA THR A 38 0.72 2.04 -33.36
C THR A 38 1.71 1.65 -32.27
N PHE A 39 1.21 1.11 -31.17
CA PHE A 39 2.10 0.67 -30.09
C PHE A 39 2.91 -0.58 -30.43
N ASN A 40 2.41 -1.45 -31.31
CA ASN A 40 3.18 -2.60 -31.79
C ASN A 40 4.40 -2.16 -32.61
N GLU A 41 4.26 -1.11 -33.43
CA GLU A 41 5.38 -0.51 -34.18
C GLU A 41 6.42 0.08 -33.23
N LEU A 42 5.98 0.79 -32.18
CA LEU A 42 6.88 1.34 -31.15
C LEU A 42 7.65 0.25 -30.39
N GLU A 43 6.98 -0.83 -29.99
CA GLU A 43 7.64 -1.94 -29.27
C GLU A 43 8.60 -2.71 -30.19
N THR A 44 8.23 -2.93 -31.46
CA THR A 44 9.10 -3.56 -32.46
C THR A 44 10.34 -2.72 -32.74
N ALA A 45 10.18 -1.41 -32.87
CA ALA A 45 11.29 -0.48 -33.04
C ALA A 45 12.23 -0.49 -31.83
N LYS A 46 11.68 -0.55 -30.61
CA LYS A 46 12.46 -0.69 -29.38
C LYS A 46 13.23 -2.01 -29.32
N GLN A 47 12.60 -3.14 -29.60
CA GLN A 47 13.28 -4.45 -29.56
C GLN A 47 14.40 -4.52 -30.59
N SER A 48 14.18 -3.93 -31.77
CA SER A 48 15.19 -3.81 -32.82
C SER A 48 16.35 -2.90 -32.38
N ALA A 49 16.04 -1.75 -31.78
CA ALA A 49 17.02 -0.83 -31.18
C ALA A 49 17.83 -1.44 -30.03
N GLN A 50 17.23 -2.30 -29.21
CA GLN A 50 17.92 -2.97 -28.11
C GLN A 50 18.93 -4.01 -28.61
N LYS A 51 18.64 -4.65 -29.75
CA LYS A 51 19.49 -5.67 -30.37
C LYS A 51 20.53 -5.08 -31.33
N ASN A 52 20.37 -3.82 -31.74
CA ASN A 52 21.25 -3.13 -32.68
C ASN A 52 21.64 -1.75 -32.14
N LEU A 53 22.88 -1.64 -31.63
CA LEU A 53 23.43 -0.39 -31.09
C LEU A 53 23.55 0.75 -32.12
N PHE A 54 23.55 0.42 -33.42
CA PHE A 54 23.63 1.39 -34.52
C PHE A 54 22.26 1.74 -35.10
N HIS A 55 21.17 1.23 -34.52
CA HIS A 55 19.83 1.58 -34.97
C HIS A 55 19.62 3.09 -34.86
N GLU A 56 19.02 3.70 -35.88
CA GLU A 56 18.77 5.16 -35.93
C GLU A 56 17.96 5.64 -34.71
N TYR A 57 17.17 4.72 -34.14
CA TYR A 57 16.36 4.90 -32.94
C TYR A 57 16.92 4.20 -31.69
N HIS A 58 18.23 3.96 -31.58
CA HIS A 58 18.83 3.28 -30.43
C HIS A 58 18.47 3.95 -29.08
N HIS A 59 18.25 5.26 -29.04
CA HIS A 59 17.80 5.96 -27.85
C HIS A 59 16.36 5.60 -27.41
N VAL A 60 15.55 5.02 -28.31
CA VAL A 60 14.16 4.59 -28.03
C VAL A 60 14.12 3.39 -27.10
N TYR A 61 15.13 2.52 -27.00
CA TYR A 61 15.05 1.43 -26.01
C TYR A 61 15.09 1.94 -24.55
N GLN A 62 15.73 3.10 -24.31
CA GLN A 62 15.78 3.74 -23.00
C GLN A 62 14.54 4.61 -22.72
N ALA A 63 13.90 5.15 -23.77
CA ALA A 63 12.82 6.14 -23.66
C ALA A 63 11.43 5.63 -24.09
N GLY A 64 11.36 4.52 -24.81
CA GLY A 64 10.23 4.05 -25.62
C GLY A 64 9.57 2.83 -25.03
N HIS A 65 9.16 2.91 -23.77
CA HIS A 65 8.07 2.08 -23.32
C HIS A 65 6.80 2.89 -23.61
N PRO A 66 5.98 2.54 -24.63
CA PRO A 66 4.73 3.27 -24.91
C PRO A 66 3.83 3.31 -23.67
N PHE A 67 4.06 2.34 -22.78
CA PHE A 67 3.56 2.25 -21.43
C PHE A 67 4.63 1.67 -20.52
N SER A 68 4.66 2.01 -19.23
CA SER A 68 5.67 1.50 -18.28
C SER A 68 5.84 -0.04 -18.34
N HIS A 69 7.00 -0.56 -17.95
CA HIS A 69 7.26 -2.02 -17.87
C HIS A 69 6.13 -2.80 -17.16
N ALA A 70 5.36 -2.18 -16.28
CA ALA A 70 4.23 -2.79 -15.60
C ALA A 70 3.03 -3.10 -16.52
N ILE A 71 2.71 -2.25 -17.51
CA ILE A 71 1.62 -2.49 -18.47
C ILE A 71 1.95 -3.67 -19.39
N TYR A 72 3.20 -3.74 -19.86
CA TYR A 72 3.69 -4.89 -20.61
C TYR A 72 3.58 -6.20 -19.81
N GLN A 73 3.89 -6.16 -18.51
CA GLN A 73 3.70 -7.32 -17.64
C GLN A 73 2.23 -7.70 -17.48
N LEU A 74 1.31 -6.74 -17.48
CA LEU A 74 -0.13 -7.01 -17.43
C LEU A 74 -0.62 -7.68 -18.72
N HIS A 75 -0.22 -7.22 -19.90
CA HIS A 75 -0.56 -7.89 -21.17
C HIS A 75 -0.04 -9.33 -21.24
N LYS A 76 1.18 -9.59 -20.74
CA LYS A 76 1.69 -10.97 -20.67
C LYS A 76 0.81 -11.87 -19.80
N LEU A 77 0.19 -11.34 -18.75
CA LEU A 77 -0.76 -12.10 -17.94
C LEU A 77 -2.08 -12.39 -18.66
N GLU A 78 -2.37 -11.73 -19.79
CA GLU A 78 -3.53 -12.06 -20.62
C GLU A 78 -3.29 -13.33 -21.46
N THR A 79 -2.03 -13.68 -21.69
CA THR A 79 -1.63 -14.91 -22.41
C THR A 79 -1.47 -16.14 -21.51
N LEU A 80 -1.72 -16.00 -20.20
CA LEU A 80 -1.59 -17.09 -19.22
C LEU A 80 -2.97 -17.52 -18.73
N ASP A 81 -3.25 -18.82 -18.77
CA ASP A 81 -4.52 -19.43 -18.33
C ASP A 81 -4.80 -19.24 -16.82
N VAL A 82 -3.76 -18.99 -16.02
CA VAL A 82 -3.84 -18.93 -14.55
C VAL A 82 -3.18 -17.65 -14.05
N PRO A 83 -3.94 -16.66 -13.50
CA PRO A 83 -3.44 -15.34 -13.14
C PRO A 83 -2.65 -15.30 -11.82
N LYS A 84 -1.66 -16.18 -11.65
CA LYS A 84 -0.77 -16.13 -10.48
C LYS A 84 -0.11 -14.76 -10.37
N PHE A 85 -0.20 -14.16 -9.19
CA PHE A 85 0.36 -12.83 -8.87
C PHE A 85 -0.28 -11.64 -9.62
N ARG A 86 -1.44 -11.79 -10.26
CA ARG A 86 -2.11 -10.68 -10.95
C ARG A 86 -2.32 -9.45 -10.05
N PRO A 87 -2.82 -9.55 -8.80
CA PRO A 87 -2.93 -8.37 -7.95
C PRO A 87 -1.61 -7.69 -7.64
N GLN A 88 -0.51 -8.44 -7.52
CA GLN A 88 0.82 -7.85 -7.36
C GLN A 88 1.27 -7.08 -8.61
N LYS A 89 0.93 -7.59 -9.80
CA LYS A 89 1.25 -6.92 -11.07
C LYS A 89 0.39 -5.69 -11.29
N VAL A 90 -0.91 -5.76 -11.00
CA VAL A 90 -1.83 -4.61 -11.02
C VAL A 90 -1.35 -3.56 -10.03
N TRP A 91 -1.05 -3.96 -8.79
CA TRP A 91 -0.48 -3.07 -7.78
C TRP A 91 0.74 -2.33 -8.31
N ASN A 92 1.70 -3.04 -8.91
CA ASN A 92 2.89 -2.42 -9.48
C ASN A 92 2.59 -1.47 -10.66
N ALA A 93 1.51 -1.71 -11.41
CA ALA A 93 1.14 -0.91 -12.57
C ALA A 93 0.38 0.37 -12.21
N VAL A 94 -0.45 0.32 -11.17
CA VAL A 94 -1.27 1.46 -10.74
C VAL A 94 -0.48 2.49 -9.94
N GLN A 95 0.73 2.14 -9.47
CA GLN A 95 1.62 3.12 -8.87
C GLN A 95 1.97 4.24 -9.86
N PHE A 96 2.11 5.46 -9.32
CA PHE A 96 2.37 6.69 -10.06
C PHE A 96 1.22 7.18 -10.95
N GLN A 97 0.09 6.47 -10.94
CA GLN A 97 -1.13 6.93 -11.60
C GLN A 97 -1.84 7.99 -10.75
N LYS A 98 -2.80 8.65 -11.38
CA LYS A 98 -3.67 9.68 -10.84
C LYS A 98 -5.10 9.19 -11.05
N ILE A 99 -5.91 9.35 -10.02
CA ILE A 99 -7.36 9.15 -10.12
C ILE A 99 -7.98 10.51 -10.35
N ASP A 100 -8.81 10.61 -11.38
CA ASP A 100 -9.60 11.82 -11.63
C ASP A 100 -10.80 11.92 -10.66
N LYS A 101 -11.37 10.78 -10.25
CA LYS A 101 -12.49 10.68 -9.29
C LYS A 101 -12.38 9.44 -8.41
N THR A 102 -12.37 9.60 -7.08
CA THR A 102 -12.12 8.52 -6.10
C THR A 102 -13.09 7.35 -6.23
N GLU A 103 -14.34 7.62 -6.63
CA GLU A 103 -15.37 6.61 -6.85
C GLU A 103 -15.08 5.65 -8.04
N ASN A 104 -14.16 6.01 -8.93
CA ASN A 104 -13.80 5.20 -10.10
C ASN A 104 -12.65 4.22 -9.82
N GLU A 105 -11.92 4.41 -8.72
CA GLU A 105 -10.73 3.61 -8.43
C GLU A 105 -11.05 2.11 -8.35
N ALA A 106 -11.99 1.73 -7.49
CA ALA A 106 -12.34 0.32 -7.29
C ALA A 106 -12.86 -0.37 -8.57
N PRO A 107 -13.78 0.21 -9.35
CA PRO A 107 -14.18 -0.35 -10.65
C PRO A 107 -13.02 -0.53 -11.64
N ILE A 108 -12.09 0.43 -11.72
CA ILE A 108 -10.94 0.32 -12.63
C ILE A 108 -9.97 -0.77 -12.14
N LEU A 109 -9.69 -0.83 -10.84
CA LEU A 109 -8.87 -1.90 -10.25
C LEU A 109 -9.50 -3.28 -10.49
N ALA A 110 -10.82 -3.40 -10.32
CA ALA A 110 -11.57 -4.62 -10.63
C ALA A 110 -11.39 -5.04 -12.09
N ALA A 111 -11.52 -4.09 -13.02
CA ALA A 111 -11.32 -4.34 -14.45
C ALA A 111 -9.90 -4.82 -14.76
N LEU A 112 -8.88 -4.18 -14.18
CA LEU A 112 -7.47 -4.61 -14.32
C LEU A 112 -7.20 -6.00 -13.73
N LEU A 113 -7.95 -6.38 -12.68
CA LEU A 113 -7.91 -7.71 -12.07
C LEU A 113 -8.72 -8.75 -12.87
N LYS A 114 -9.43 -8.35 -13.93
CA LYS A 114 -10.39 -9.15 -14.74
C LYS A 114 -11.56 -9.67 -13.91
N MET A 115 -12.03 -8.85 -12.98
CA MET A 115 -13.26 -9.09 -12.22
C MET A 115 -14.47 -8.52 -12.95
N ASP A 116 -15.64 -9.03 -12.62
CA ASP A 116 -16.90 -8.51 -13.13
C ASP A 116 -17.21 -7.14 -12.49
N VAL A 117 -17.05 -6.07 -13.29
CA VAL A 117 -17.26 -4.68 -12.88
C VAL A 117 -18.75 -4.36 -12.71
N THR A 118 -19.67 -5.17 -13.27
CA THR A 118 -21.12 -4.95 -13.11
C THR A 118 -21.54 -5.09 -11.64
N LYS A 119 -20.78 -5.86 -10.84
CA LYS A 119 -20.98 -6.01 -9.39
C LYS A 119 -20.74 -4.72 -8.58
N PHE A 120 -20.26 -3.65 -9.23
CA PHE A 120 -20.09 -2.33 -8.64
C PHE A 120 -21.18 -1.33 -9.08
N ALA A 121 -22.10 -1.75 -9.97
CA ALA A 121 -23.21 -0.92 -10.43
C ALA A 121 -24.19 -0.66 -9.29
N THR A 122 -24.50 0.61 -9.04
CA THR A 122 -25.32 1.09 -7.93
C THR A 122 -26.82 0.75 -8.05
N GLY A 123 -27.25 0.15 -9.17
CA GLY A 123 -28.67 -0.08 -9.50
C GLY A 123 -29.43 -1.03 -8.58
N GLU A 124 -28.78 -2.06 -8.02
CA GLU A 124 -29.38 -2.91 -6.97
C GLU A 124 -29.19 -2.33 -5.56
N LEU A 125 -28.25 -1.40 -5.42
CA LEU A 125 -27.77 -0.85 -4.15
C LEU A 125 -28.51 0.42 -3.71
N ALA A 126 -29.23 1.07 -4.64
CA ALA A 126 -30.08 2.25 -4.39
C ALA A 126 -31.48 1.91 -3.87
N ARG A 127 -31.89 0.63 -3.90
CA ARG A 127 -33.26 0.21 -3.49
C ARG A 127 -33.49 0.18 -1.97
N ARG A 128 -32.45 0.33 -1.13
CA ARG A 128 -32.59 0.33 0.34
C ARG A 128 -32.75 1.70 0.98
N ASP A 129 -32.35 2.80 0.33
CA ASP A 129 -32.35 4.14 0.95
C ASP A 129 -33.20 5.15 0.16
N LEU A 130 -34.46 4.81 -0.09
CA LEU A 130 -35.44 5.69 -0.73
C LEU A 130 -35.89 6.90 0.13
N PHE A 131 -35.32 7.10 1.33
CA PHE A 131 -35.77 8.14 2.27
C PHE A 131 -34.80 9.31 2.49
N THR A 132 -33.67 9.36 1.81
CA THR A 132 -32.80 10.54 1.86
C THR A 132 -32.24 10.83 0.48
N GLN A 133 -32.90 11.76 -0.24
CA GLN A 133 -32.34 12.45 -1.41
C GLN A 133 -31.16 13.37 -1.01
N ALA A 134 -30.22 12.84 -0.22
CA ALA A 134 -28.93 13.46 -0.02
C ALA A 134 -28.07 13.07 -1.21
N ARG A 135 -27.73 14.07 -2.03
CA ARG A 135 -26.65 14.07 -3.02
C ARG A 135 -25.60 13.02 -2.61
N GLU A 136 -25.52 11.89 -3.33
CA GLU A 136 -24.69 10.75 -2.92
C GLU A 136 -23.29 11.26 -2.52
N ASP A 137 -22.93 11.05 -1.27
CA ASP A 137 -21.60 11.39 -0.79
C ASP A 137 -20.59 10.55 -1.58
N LYS A 138 -19.78 11.22 -2.40
CA LYS A 138 -18.80 10.57 -3.27
C LYS A 138 -17.80 9.74 -2.46
N GLU A 139 -17.50 10.16 -1.24
CA GLU A 139 -16.61 9.45 -0.34
C GLU A 139 -17.24 8.13 0.15
N TRP A 140 -18.55 8.14 0.42
CA TRP A 140 -19.31 6.94 0.73
C TRP A 140 -19.35 5.96 -0.46
N VAL A 141 -19.66 6.45 -1.66
CA VAL A 141 -19.70 5.61 -2.89
C VAL A 141 -18.33 4.97 -3.14
N ALA A 142 -17.26 5.75 -3.04
CA ALA A 142 -15.89 5.26 -3.19
C ALA A 142 -15.57 4.18 -2.15
N SER A 143 -15.93 4.43 -0.88
CA SER A 143 -15.67 3.49 0.22
C SER A 143 -16.41 2.17 0.05
N ARG A 144 -17.71 2.24 -0.27
CA ARG A 144 -18.54 1.05 -0.48
C ARG A 144 -18.02 0.21 -1.66
N ARG A 145 -17.66 0.85 -2.78
CA ARG A 145 -17.06 0.15 -3.94
C ARG A 145 -15.74 -0.49 -3.58
N MET A 146 -14.89 0.17 -2.78
CA MET A 146 -13.63 -0.43 -2.36
C MET A 146 -13.85 -1.65 -1.45
N VAL A 147 -14.77 -1.59 -0.48
CA VAL A 147 -15.15 -2.77 0.32
C VAL A 147 -15.60 -3.92 -0.59
N ARG A 148 -16.43 -3.63 -1.58
CA ARG A 148 -16.88 -4.64 -2.54
C ARG A 148 -15.73 -5.24 -3.35
N LEU A 149 -14.74 -4.44 -3.73
CA LEU A 149 -13.52 -4.94 -4.39
C LEU A 149 -12.80 -5.95 -3.49
N TRP A 150 -12.60 -5.63 -2.21
CA TRP A 150 -11.93 -6.51 -1.25
C TRP A 150 -12.66 -7.84 -1.08
N GLU A 151 -13.98 -7.80 -0.93
CA GLU A 151 -14.82 -9.00 -0.86
C GLU A 151 -14.65 -9.87 -2.11
N LEU A 152 -14.75 -9.27 -3.31
CA LEU A 152 -14.57 -9.99 -4.56
C LEU A 152 -13.17 -10.57 -4.71
N MET A 153 -12.12 -9.88 -4.24
CA MET A 153 -10.74 -10.38 -4.24
C MET A 153 -10.57 -11.58 -3.32
N ASN A 154 -11.28 -11.59 -2.20
CA ASN A 154 -11.25 -12.68 -1.22
C ASN A 154 -12.08 -13.88 -1.68
N GLU A 155 -13.21 -13.65 -2.36
CA GLU A 155 -14.09 -14.68 -2.93
C GLU A 155 -13.51 -15.31 -4.21
N THR A 156 -12.72 -14.57 -4.98
CA THR A 156 -12.15 -15.06 -6.24
C THR A 156 -10.83 -15.79 -6.00
N PRO A 157 -10.73 -17.09 -6.33
CA PRO A 157 -9.48 -17.83 -6.21
C PRO A 157 -8.32 -17.13 -6.92
N GLU A 158 -7.11 -17.23 -6.35
CA GLU A 158 -5.84 -16.73 -6.92
C GLU A 158 -5.66 -15.20 -7.01
N LEU A 159 -6.72 -14.41 -6.84
CA LEU A 159 -6.57 -12.97 -6.69
C LEU A 159 -6.07 -12.69 -5.27
N TYR A 160 -6.85 -12.99 -4.24
CA TYR A 160 -6.47 -12.76 -2.84
C TYR A 160 -6.09 -11.30 -2.51
N ILE A 161 -6.22 -10.91 -1.24
CA ILE A 161 -5.88 -9.55 -0.84
C ILE A 161 -4.37 -9.41 -0.62
N PRO A 162 -3.71 -8.42 -1.27
CA PRO A 162 -2.37 -8.01 -0.91
C PRO A 162 -2.21 -7.67 0.58
N SER A 163 -1.50 -8.48 1.37
CA SER A 163 -1.25 -8.19 2.80
C SER A 163 -0.50 -6.88 3.04
N GLY A 164 0.23 -6.38 2.04
CA GLY A 164 0.92 -5.11 2.09
C GLY A 164 0.02 -3.88 2.20
N VAL A 165 -1.29 -4.03 1.96
CA VAL A 165 -2.27 -2.94 2.06
C VAL A 165 -2.29 -2.28 3.43
N ILE A 166 -2.02 -3.03 4.51
CA ILE A 166 -2.03 -2.48 5.86
C ILE A 166 -1.00 -1.37 6.06
N PHE A 167 0.07 -1.36 5.24
CA PHE A 167 1.16 -0.41 5.29
C PHE A 167 0.91 0.83 4.43
N LEU A 168 -0.26 0.96 3.78
CA LEU A 168 -0.58 2.17 3.05
C LEU A 168 -0.60 3.40 3.98
N PRO A 169 -0.09 4.56 3.52
CA PRO A 169 -0.03 5.77 4.32
C PRO A 169 -1.43 6.29 4.67
N PHE A 170 -1.47 7.08 5.73
CA PHE A 170 -2.68 7.75 6.21
C PHE A 170 -2.94 9.06 5.41
N PRO A 171 -4.19 9.57 5.40
CA PRO A 171 -5.38 9.05 6.08
C PRO A 171 -6.02 7.87 5.35
N LYS A 172 -6.37 6.82 6.11
CA LYS A 172 -7.25 5.76 5.63
C LYS A 172 -8.69 6.27 5.77
N LEU A 173 -9.46 6.26 4.68
CA LEU A 173 -10.89 6.47 4.76
C LEU A 173 -11.49 5.36 5.61
N ARG A 174 -12.05 5.78 6.74
CA ARG A 174 -12.95 5.01 7.58
C ARG A 174 -14.14 5.92 7.77
N ASN A 175 -15.29 5.55 7.24
CA ASN A 175 -16.45 6.39 7.43
C ASN A 175 -17.23 5.91 8.66
N ASP A 176 -16.99 6.59 9.78
CA ASP A 176 -17.66 6.32 11.05
C ASP A 176 -19.17 6.58 10.99
N ASN A 177 -19.67 7.24 9.94
CA ASN A 177 -21.10 7.43 9.73
C ASN A 177 -21.76 6.23 9.03
N TYR A 178 -20.98 5.33 8.39
CA TYR A 178 -21.51 4.23 7.58
C TYR A 178 -20.98 2.86 8.06
N PRO A 179 -21.71 2.15 8.94
CA PRO A 179 -21.30 0.89 9.57
C PRO A 179 -20.75 -0.18 8.64
N GLU A 180 -21.25 -0.24 7.41
CA GLU A 180 -20.82 -1.19 6.37
C GLU A 180 -19.41 -0.92 5.83
N THR A 181 -18.93 0.32 5.95
CA THR A 181 -17.56 0.73 5.54
C THR A 181 -16.56 0.73 6.69
N LYS A 182 -17.04 0.57 7.93
CA LYS A 182 -16.20 0.60 9.15
C LYS A 182 -15.23 -0.57 9.29
N GLN A 183 -15.40 -1.61 8.48
CA GLN A 183 -14.61 -2.84 8.61
C GLN A 183 -13.19 -2.69 8.07
N TYR A 184 -12.95 -1.74 7.15
CA TYR A 184 -11.69 -1.64 6.43
C TYR A 184 -11.24 -0.18 6.28
N GLY A 185 -10.13 0.18 6.92
CA GLY A 185 -9.42 1.40 6.59
C GLY A 185 -8.74 1.25 5.23
N TRP A 186 -9.18 2.01 4.22
CA TRP A 186 -8.56 2.02 2.89
C TRP A 186 -8.21 3.45 2.49
N ALA A 187 -7.09 3.65 1.81
CA ALA A 187 -6.62 4.99 1.46
C ALA A 187 -6.61 5.16 -0.08
N PRO A 188 -7.64 5.75 -0.71
CA PRO A 188 -7.84 5.77 -2.17
C PRO A 188 -6.65 6.30 -2.94
N GLN A 189 -6.12 7.43 -2.50
CA GLN A 189 -5.03 8.07 -3.22
C GLN A 189 -3.69 7.34 -3.06
N THR A 190 -3.61 6.35 -2.17
CA THR A 190 -2.34 5.78 -1.72
C THR A 190 -1.93 4.49 -2.41
N TRP A 191 -2.87 3.80 -3.07
CA TRP A 191 -2.55 2.77 -4.05
C TRP A 191 -1.78 3.36 -5.23
N LEU A 192 -2.09 4.60 -5.58
CA LEU A 192 -1.55 5.24 -6.77
C LEU A 192 -0.39 6.20 -6.52
N THR A 193 -0.26 6.76 -5.32
CA THR A 193 0.78 7.76 -5.04
C THR A 193 2.15 7.15 -4.82
N ARG A 194 3.19 7.87 -5.27
CA ARG A 194 4.59 7.55 -4.99
C ARG A 194 4.82 7.63 -3.50
N GLN A 195 4.96 6.48 -2.85
CA GLN A 195 5.42 6.44 -1.47
C GLN A 195 6.88 6.93 -1.41
N ALA A 196 7.21 7.75 -0.42
CA ALA A 196 8.59 8.22 -0.20
C ALA A 196 9.56 7.05 0.08
N HIS A 197 9.04 5.99 0.68
CA HIS A 197 9.76 4.77 1.03
C HIS A 197 8.97 3.55 0.55
N PRO A 198 8.87 3.28 -0.77
CA PRO A 198 8.05 2.18 -1.24
C PRO A 198 8.63 0.85 -0.75
N ARG A 199 7.77 -0.06 -0.28
CA ARG A 199 8.17 -1.45 -0.02
C ARG A 199 8.79 -1.96 -1.32
N SER A 200 9.95 -2.60 -1.24
CA SER A 200 10.66 -3.08 -2.42
C SER A 200 9.70 -3.91 -3.28
N LEU A 201 9.29 -3.35 -4.41
CA LEU A 201 8.26 -3.88 -5.33
C LEU A 201 8.66 -5.20 -6.00
N ARG A 202 9.88 -5.66 -5.72
CA ARG A 202 10.44 -6.95 -6.14
C ARG A 202 10.18 -8.07 -5.14
N LEU A 203 9.79 -7.75 -3.92
CA LEU A 203 9.45 -8.76 -2.93
C LEU A 203 8.00 -9.18 -3.16
N PRO A 204 7.74 -10.44 -3.56
CA PRO A 204 6.38 -10.93 -3.61
C PRO A 204 5.75 -10.75 -2.23
N LEU A 205 4.46 -10.41 -2.20
CA LEU A 205 3.69 -10.47 -0.97
C LEU A 205 3.73 -11.92 -0.52
N ARG A 206 4.55 -12.19 0.50
CA ARG A 206 4.78 -13.54 1.01
C ARG A 206 3.55 -14.10 1.72
N THR A 207 2.61 -13.21 2.06
CA THR A 207 1.40 -13.53 2.81
C THR A 207 0.20 -12.89 2.12
N ILE A 208 -0.91 -13.62 2.13
CA ILE A 208 -2.22 -13.17 1.69
C ILE A 208 -2.91 -12.52 2.91
N ALA A 209 -3.67 -11.45 2.70
CA ALA A 209 -4.63 -10.99 3.70
C ALA A 209 -5.97 -11.69 3.49
N CYS A 210 -6.70 -11.90 4.57
CA CYS A 210 -8.06 -12.41 4.54
C CYS A 210 -9.00 -11.38 5.18
N THR A 211 -10.22 -11.27 4.66
CA THR A 211 -11.26 -10.48 5.31
C THR A 211 -11.71 -11.15 6.61
N HIS A 212 -12.01 -10.35 7.62
CA HIS A 212 -12.54 -10.78 8.91
C HIS A 212 -13.53 -9.75 9.42
N THR A 213 -14.46 -10.17 10.28
CA THR A 213 -15.53 -9.31 10.81
C THR A 213 -15.00 -8.09 11.56
N ASN A 214 -13.79 -8.18 12.10
CA ASN A 214 -13.09 -7.12 12.85
C ASN A 214 -11.89 -6.51 12.11
N GLY A 215 -11.77 -6.69 10.79
CA GLY A 215 -10.69 -6.07 9.98
C GLY A 215 -10.04 -7.00 8.95
N LEU A 216 -8.80 -6.71 8.59
CA LEU A 216 -7.97 -7.58 7.74
C LEU A 216 -7.05 -8.45 8.59
N LEU A 217 -7.12 -9.76 8.37
CA LEU A 217 -6.19 -10.72 8.94
C LEU A 217 -4.93 -10.78 8.09
N VAL A 218 -3.78 -10.58 8.72
CA VAL A 218 -2.45 -10.68 8.08
C VAL A 218 -1.45 -11.36 8.99
N ARG A 219 -0.39 -11.91 8.41
CA ARG A 219 0.75 -12.48 9.14
C ARG A 219 2.02 -11.72 8.81
N PHE A 220 2.63 -11.13 9.84
CA PHE A 220 3.86 -10.34 9.72
C PHE A 220 4.70 -10.41 11.00
N PRO A 221 6.04 -10.26 10.90
CA PRO A 221 6.90 -9.99 12.05
C PRO A 221 6.51 -8.66 12.71
N CYS A 222 6.90 -8.47 13.95
CA CYS A 222 6.78 -7.17 14.60
C CYS A 222 7.93 -6.86 15.56
N LEU A 223 7.94 -5.61 16.00
CA LEU A 223 8.72 -5.11 17.11
C LEU A 223 7.75 -4.64 18.19
N ALA A 224 7.63 -5.41 19.28
CA ALA A 224 6.92 -4.97 20.48
C ALA A 224 7.74 -3.89 21.17
N LEU A 225 7.11 -2.76 21.48
CA LEU A 225 7.74 -1.58 22.07
C LEU A 225 7.25 -1.41 23.50
N TYR A 226 8.21 -1.19 24.39
CA TYR A 226 7.96 -0.93 25.81
C TYR A 226 8.50 0.47 26.15
N PRO A 227 7.72 1.52 25.86
CA PRO A 227 8.09 2.89 26.21
C PRO A 227 7.99 3.10 27.72
N ALA A 228 9.09 3.46 28.38
CA ALA A 228 9.04 3.91 29.78
C ALA A 228 8.51 5.36 29.90
N SER A 229 8.62 6.14 28.84
CA SER A 229 8.06 7.48 28.68
C SER A 229 7.41 7.61 27.28
N PRO A 230 6.44 8.52 27.09
CA PRO A 230 5.85 8.76 25.78
C PRO A 230 6.90 9.06 24.70
N ILE A 231 6.67 8.57 23.48
CA ILE A 231 7.51 8.90 22.34
C ILE A 231 7.16 10.32 21.90
N ALA A 232 8.07 11.27 22.17
CA ALA A 232 7.85 12.68 21.81
C ALA A 232 8.34 13.01 20.39
N GLU A 233 9.31 12.26 19.88
CA GLU A 233 9.95 12.55 18.61
C GLU A 233 9.43 11.65 17.48
N ARG A 234 9.21 12.25 16.30
CA ARG A 234 8.94 11.51 15.05
C ARG A 234 9.99 10.45 14.74
N ARG A 235 11.23 10.70 15.16
CA ARG A 235 12.40 9.86 14.92
C ARG A 235 12.91 9.38 16.25
N PHE A 236 13.04 8.07 16.40
CA PHE A 236 13.54 7.47 17.62
C PHE A 236 14.37 6.24 17.31
N TRP A 237 15.13 5.77 18.30
CA TRP A 237 15.99 4.61 18.20
C TRP A 237 15.58 3.58 19.24
N VAL A 238 15.52 2.33 18.81
CA VAL A 238 15.08 1.21 19.65
C VAL A 238 16.17 0.14 19.67
N PRO A 239 16.70 -0.25 20.84
CA PRO A 239 17.55 -1.40 20.94
C PRO A 239 16.69 -2.66 20.77
N VAL A 240 17.13 -3.57 19.91
CA VAL A 240 16.40 -4.82 19.58
C VAL A 240 17.10 -6.09 20.06
N THR A 241 18.15 -5.91 20.86
CA THR A 241 18.94 -6.99 21.46
C THR A 241 19.35 -6.58 22.87
N GLN A 242 19.38 -7.55 23.79
CA GLN A 242 19.78 -7.31 25.18
C GLN A 242 21.21 -6.73 25.30
N SER A 243 22.10 -7.12 24.39
CA SER A 243 23.48 -6.59 24.36
C SER A 243 23.61 -5.21 23.69
N MET A 244 22.50 -4.60 23.25
CA MET A 244 22.46 -3.25 22.65
C MET A 244 23.44 -3.06 21.48
N HIS A 245 23.83 -4.14 20.80
CA HIS A 245 24.70 -4.06 19.62
C HIS A 245 23.90 -3.81 18.34
N LYS A 246 22.58 -4.01 18.38
CA LYS A 246 21.65 -3.72 17.29
C LYS A 246 20.60 -2.71 17.71
N TRP A 247 20.50 -1.65 16.92
CA TRP A 247 19.55 -0.57 17.09
C TRP A 247 18.79 -0.36 15.79
N TYR A 248 17.47 -0.24 15.89
CA TYR A 248 16.67 0.26 14.79
C TYR A 248 16.42 1.74 14.94
N LYS A 249 16.66 2.48 13.86
CA LYS A 249 16.18 3.83 13.69
C LYS A 249 14.78 3.74 13.09
N VAL A 250 13.81 4.35 13.77
CA VAL A 250 12.41 4.42 13.37
C VAL A 250 12.07 5.86 13.05
N VAL A 251 11.30 6.08 11.98
CA VAL A 251 10.82 7.40 11.55
C VAL A 251 9.35 7.30 11.19
N ALA A 252 8.46 8.01 11.90
CA ALA A 252 7.04 8.05 11.55
C ALA A 252 6.77 8.81 10.24
N TYR A 253 5.73 8.42 9.51
CA TYR A 253 5.33 8.95 8.20
C TYR A 253 3.79 8.90 8.03
N PRO A 254 3.17 9.86 7.31
CA PRO A 254 3.74 11.09 6.76
C PRO A 254 4.26 12.05 7.84
N PRO A 255 5.06 13.08 7.48
CA PRO A 255 5.34 14.18 8.39
C PRO A 255 4.00 14.78 8.84
N GLN A 256 3.69 14.70 10.14
CA GLN A 256 2.55 15.44 10.68
C GLN A 256 2.96 16.90 10.84
N THR A 257 2.04 17.82 10.55
CA THR A 257 2.27 19.26 10.66
C THR A 257 2.54 19.67 12.12
N ASP A 258 1.95 18.93 13.06
CA ASP A 258 2.22 19.01 14.50
C ASP A 258 2.46 17.61 15.08
N VAL A 259 3.72 17.18 15.02
CA VAL A 259 4.14 15.86 15.49
C VAL A 259 3.94 15.70 16.99
N GLU A 260 4.20 16.74 17.77
CA GLU A 260 4.15 16.67 19.23
C GLU A 260 2.72 16.54 19.72
N MET A 261 1.80 17.36 19.20
CA MET A 261 0.38 17.28 19.53
C MET A 261 -0.20 15.92 19.13
N TRP A 262 0.14 15.42 17.92
CA TRP A 262 -0.34 14.11 17.47
C TRP A 262 0.13 12.97 18.39
N TRP A 263 1.41 12.98 18.80
CA TRP A 263 1.91 11.98 19.75
C TRP A 263 1.25 12.08 21.12
N GLN A 264 1.00 13.30 21.62
CA GLN A 264 0.31 13.48 22.90
C GLN A 264 -1.14 12.96 22.87
N GLU A 265 -1.85 13.20 21.77
CA GLU A 265 -3.23 12.73 21.58
C GLU A 265 -3.33 11.21 21.42
N HIS A 266 -2.31 10.59 20.80
CA HIS A 266 -2.35 9.18 20.42
C HIS A 266 -1.43 8.29 21.27
N MET A 267 -0.73 8.80 22.27
CA MET A 267 0.18 8.01 23.11
C MET A 267 0.01 8.38 24.57
N SER A 268 -0.61 7.49 25.34
CA SER A 268 -0.59 7.63 26.79
C SER A 268 0.65 6.97 27.41
N VAL A 269 1.00 7.43 28.61
CA VAL A 269 2.10 6.84 29.40
C VAL A 269 1.71 5.39 29.73
N ARG A 270 2.56 4.42 29.38
CA ARG A 270 2.39 2.96 29.59
C ARG A 270 1.52 2.20 28.59
N GLU A 271 1.09 2.81 27.49
CA GLU A 271 0.49 2.03 26.41
C GLU A 271 1.53 1.12 25.74
N GLU A 272 1.21 -0.16 25.63
CA GLU A 272 1.96 -1.08 24.79
C GLU A 272 1.80 -0.63 23.33
N LEU A 273 2.92 -0.64 22.60
CA LEU A 273 2.92 -0.28 21.19
C LEU A 273 3.60 -1.37 20.40
N VAL A 274 3.20 -1.53 19.15
CA VAL A 274 3.81 -2.51 18.26
C VAL A 274 4.12 -1.86 16.93
N ILE A 275 5.26 -2.21 16.35
CA ILE A 275 5.54 -1.93 14.95
C ILE A 275 5.41 -3.24 14.18
N ILE A 276 4.35 -3.39 13.39
CA ILE A 276 4.23 -4.48 12.43
C ILE A 276 5.24 -4.20 11.31
N LEU A 277 6.11 -5.16 11.02
CA LEU A 277 7.21 -5.00 10.07
C LEU A 277 6.89 -5.70 8.75
N SER A 278 7.14 -5.01 7.64
CA SER A 278 7.01 -5.63 6.31
C SER A 278 8.08 -6.70 6.02
N GLU A 279 9.18 -6.70 6.80
CA GLU A 279 10.30 -7.63 6.71
C GLU A 279 10.83 -7.97 8.10
N ALA A 280 11.22 -9.23 8.35
CA ALA A 280 11.66 -9.68 9.68
C ALA A 280 12.99 -9.07 10.14
N ASN A 281 13.82 -8.61 9.19
CA ASN A 281 15.15 -8.05 9.47
C ASN A 281 15.41 -6.81 8.61
N PRO A 282 14.85 -5.64 8.98
CA PRO A 282 15.17 -4.38 8.31
C PRO A 282 16.68 -4.14 8.32
N ARG A 283 17.26 -3.89 7.14
CA ARG A 283 18.69 -3.60 6.94
C ARG A 283 18.91 -2.09 6.78
N GLU A 284 20.09 -1.70 6.31
CA GLU A 284 20.48 -0.30 6.08
C GLU A 284 19.55 0.45 5.13
N LYS A 285 19.08 -0.26 4.09
CA LYS A 285 18.13 0.29 3.11
C LYS A 285 16.76 0.60 3.71
N GLY A 286 16.46 0.11 4.92
CA GLY A 286 15.18 0.27 5.60
C GLY A 286 14.04 -0.57 5.02
N ALA A 287 12.97 -0.68 5.80
CA ALA A 287 11.73 -1.35 5.47
C ALA A 287 10.54 -0.56 6.04
N ILE A 288 9.38 -0.65 5.38
CA ILE A 288 8.15 -0.05 5.90
C ILE A 288 7.68 -0.87 7.09
N GLY A 289 7.14 -0.20 8.10
CA GLY A 289 6.31 -0.80 9.12
C GLY A 289 5.02 -0.01 9.33
N LEU A 290 4.16 -0.56 10.17
CA LEU A 290 2.96 0.09 10.67
C LEU A 290 3.08 0.18 12.18
N LEU A 291 3.10 1.40 12.71
CA LEU A 291 2.96 1.61 14.15
C LEU A 291 1.48 1.44 14.50
N ALA A 292 1.22 0.58 15.48
CA ALA A 292 -0.12 0.23 15.87
C ALA A 292 -0.23 0.08 17.40
N ARG A 293 -1.45 0.28 17.90
CA ARG A 293 -1.82 0.08 19.30
C ARG A 293 -2.57 -1.24 19.44
N PRO A 294 -2.13 -2.17 20.30
CA PRO A 294 -2.91 -3.34 20.70
C PRO A 294 -4.27 -2.96 21.30
N LYS A 295 -5.34 -3.62 20.87
CA LYS A 295 -6.70 -3.45 21.40
C LYS A 295 -7.19 -4.66 22.20
N GLY A 296 -6.58 -5.82 21.96
CA GLY A 296 -6.94 -7.08 22.60
C GLY A 296 -6.57 -8.27 21.74
N LEU A 297 -7.01 -9.44 22.16
CA LEU A 297 -6.78 -10.71 21.47
C LEU A 297 -8.10 -11.26 20.91
N LEU A 298 -8.03 -11.88 19.74
CA LEU A 298 -9.13 -12.61 19.11
C LEU A 298 -8.81 -14.12 19.06
N SER A 299 -9.82 -14.92 18.71
CA SER A 299 -9.70 -16.37 18.48
C SER A 299 -8.97 -17.13 19.61
N GLY A 300 -9.38 -16.91 20.86
CA GLY A 300 -8.81 -17.62 22.01
C GLY A 300 -7.38 -17.23 22.37
N GLY A 301 -6.91 -16.05 21.96
CA GLY A 301 -5.60 -15.52 22.35
C GLY A 301 -4.53 -15.54 21.26
N GLN A 302 -4.84 -16.06 20.06
CA GLN A 302 -3.83 -16.29 19.02
C GLN A 302 -3.63 -15.09 18.09
N ILE A 303 -4.68 -14.29 17.86
CA ILE A 303 -4.66 -13.19 16.90
C ILE A 303 -4.64 -11.86 17.65
N GLN A 304 -3.62 -11.05 17.41
CA GLN A 304 -3.51 -9.73 18.02
C GLN A 304 -4.33 -8.72 17.23
N TRP A 305 -5.34 -8.13 17.88
CA TRP A 305 -6.13 -7.06 17.28
C TRP A 305 -5.49 -5.71 17.58
N VAL A 306 -5.37 -4.86 16.56
CA VAL A 306 -4.65 -3.58 16.66
C VAL A 306 -5.35 -2.44 15.93
N ASP A 307 -5.15 -1.23 16.46
CA ASP A 307 -5.43 0.02 15.77
C ASP A 307 -4.16 0.56 15.08
N SER A 308 -4.26 0.78 13.78
CA SER A 308 -3.24 1.46 13.02
C SER A 308 -3.14 2.93 13.46
N LEU A 309 -1.94 3.37 13.86
CA LEU A 309 -1.68 4.77 14.24
C LEU A 309 -1.05 5.54 13.07
N CYS A 310 0.10 5.09 12.59
CA CYS A 310 0.80 5.72 11.47
C CYS A 310 1.74 4.75 10.74
N GLN A 311 2.16 5.12 9.54
CA GLN A 311 3.21 4.39 8.84
C GLN A 311 4.57 4.73 9.48
N VAL A 312 5.49 3.78 9.52
CA VAL A 312 6.86 4.03 9.98
C VAL A 312 7.88 3.50 8.98
N TRP A 313 9.04 4.14 8.95
CA TRP A 313 10.22 3.66 8.27
C TRP A 313 11.22 3.14 9.28
N VAL A 314 11.62 1.87 9.15
CA VAL A 314 12.48 1.18 10.10
C VAL A 314 13.75 0.75 9.39
N ARG A 315 14.92 1.11 9.92
CA ARG A 315 16.21 0.66 9.37
C ARG A 315 17.19 0.32 10.47
N LEU A 316 18.16 -0.54 10.16
CA LEU A 316 19.31 -0.77 11.03
C LEU A 316 20.16 0.49 11.12
N GLU A 317 20.45 0.95 12.34
CA GLU A 317 21.41 2.02 12.57
C GLU A 317 22.83 1.44 12.45
N THR A 318 23.65 2.07 11.63
CA THR A 318 25.04 1.64 11.36
C THR A 318 26.06 2.69 11.73
N ASN A 319 25.63 3.91 12.06
CA ASN A 319 26.53 4.93 12.58
C ASN A 319 26.97 4.56 14.01
N ARG A 320 28.26 4.21 14.14
CA ARG A 320 28.87 3.78 15.40
C ARG A 320 28.85 4.87 16.47
N GLU A 321 28.98 6.13 16.09
CA GLU A 321 28.95 7.26 17.03
C GLU A 321 27.55 7.41 17.63
N ILE A 322 26.52 7.36 16.78
CA ILE A 322 25.12 7.37 17.23
C ILE A 322 24.85 6.21 18.17
N ILE A 323 25.27 4.98 17.81
CA ILE A 323 25.09 3.80 18.66
C ILE A 323 25.79 3.99 20.02
N LYS A 324 27.03 4.50 20.02
CA LYS A 324 27.79 4.76 21.25
C LYS A 324 27.06 5.77 22.15
N THR A 325 26.59 6.87 21.58
CA THR A 325 25.82 7.90 22.30
C THR A 325 24.51 7.33 22.84
N MET A 326 23.77 6.55 22.05
CA MET A 326 22.53 5.90 22.49
C MET A 326 22.77 4.89 23.62
N CYS A 327 23.85 4.10 23.55
CA CYS A 327 24.23 3.18 24.62
C CYS A 327 24.60 3.92 25.91
N GLN A 328 25.33 5.04 25.81
CA GLN A 328 25.67 5.86 26.97
C GLN A 328 24.41 6.46 27.61
N ARG A 329 23.51 7.04 26.79
CA ARG A 329 22.24 7.59 27.24
C ARG A 329 21.36 6.54 27.92
N PHE A 330 21.25 5.35 27.33
CA PHE A 330 20.48 4.25 27.92
C PHE A 330 21.01 3.85 29.30
N ARG A 331 22.34 3.81 29.49
CA ARG A 331 22.96 3.48 30.79
C ARG A 331 22.71 4.55 31.84
N GLN A 332 22.67 5.82 31.44
CA GLN A 332 22.44 6.95 32.33
C GLN A 332 20.94 7.14 32.67
N GLU A 333 20.06 6.91 31.70
CA GLU A 333 18.62 7.24 31.76
C GLU A 333 17.75 5.99 31.51
N SER A 334 18.09 4.85 32.10
CA SER A 334 17.38 3.57 31.85
C SER A 334 15.87 3.63 32.15
N LYS A 335 15.44 4.53 33.05
CA LYS A 335 14.04 4.76 33.39
C LYS A 335 13.23 5.45 32.28
N ASN A 336 13.88 6.06 31.30
CA ASN A 336 13.23 6.69 30.14
C ASN A 336 13.47 5.89 28.85
N ALA A 337 14.00 4.67 28.98
CA ALA A 337 14.38 3.88 27.84
C ALA A 337 13.16 3.34 27.08
N LEU A 338 13.25 3.37 25.76
CA LEU A 338 12.39 2.62 24.86
C LEU A 338 13.09 1.31 24.51
N ILE A 339 12.48 0.17 24.82
CA ILE A 339 13.03 -1.16 24.52
C ILE A 339 12.14 -1.84 23.48
N GLY A 340 12.78 -2.53 22.52
CA GLY A 340 12.10 -3.29 21.49
C GLY A 340 12.36 -4.78 21.61
N THR A 341 11.32 -5.60 21.59
CA THR A 341 11.41 -7.06 21.49
C THR A 341 10.91 -7.50 20.12
N ARG A 342 11.75 -8.23 19.38
CA ARG A 342 11.40 -8.72 18.05
C ARG A 342 10.59 -10.01 18.15
N ILE A 343 9.46 -10.05 17.47
CA ILE A 343 8.63 -11.24 17.27
C ILE A 343 8.72 -11.62 15.80
N THR A 344 9.09 -12.87 15.52
CA THR A 344 9.43 -13.31 14.15
C THR A 344 8.21 -13.45 13.26
N GLU A 345 7.09 -13.91 13.79
CA GLU A 345 5.80 -13.96 13.10
C GLU A 345 4.68 -13.88 14.11
N GLN A 346 3.62 -13.15 13.76
CA GLN A 346 2.40 -13.00 14.55
C GLN A 346 1.24 -12.78 13.57
N GLU A 347 0.06 -13.30 13.93
CA GLU A 347 -1.18 -12.99 13.23
C GLU A 347 -1.83 -11.74 13.80
N TRP A 348 -2.26 -10.86 12.91
CA TRP A 348 -2.80 -9.55 13.25
C TRP A 348 -4.17 -9.37 12.62
N CYS A 349 -5.10 -8.80 13.37
CA CYS A 349 -6.32 -8.21 12.83
C CYS A 349 -6.14 -6.69 12.80
N VAL A 350 -6.12 -6.09 11.62
CA VAL A 350 -5.80 -4.67 11.43
C VAL A 350 -7.00 -3.92 10.86
N ASP A 351 -7.18 -2.68 11.32
CA ASP A 351 -8.11 -1.68 10.76
C ASP A 351 -9.62 -1.91 10.90
N GLY A 352 -10.10 -2.86 11.70
CA GLY A 352 -11.55 -3.00 11.91
C GLY A 352 -12.08 -2.47 13.23
N VAL A 353 -13.39 -2.23 13.24
CA VAL A 353 -14.18 -1.77 14.39
C VAL A 353 -14.77 -3.00 15.08
N ALA A 354 -14.39 -3.28 16.34
CA ALA A 354 -15.12 -4.29 17.08
C ALA A 354 -16.53 -3.81 17.36
N LYS A 355 -17.50 -4.70 17.16
CA LYS A 355 -18.67 -4.69 18.03
C LYS A 355 -18.16 -5.18 19.38
N LEU A 356 -18.02 -4.28 20.36
CA LEU A 356 -17.84 -4.72 21.74
C LEU A 356 -18.95 -5.74 22.05
N PRO A 357 -18.64 -6.91 22.64
CA PRO A 357 -19.68 -7.78 23.13
C PRO A 357 -20.57 -6.94 24.05
N LYS A 358 -21.88 -6.98 23.83
CA LYS A 358 -22.84 -6.36 24.75
C LYS A 358 -22.59 -7.02 26.11
N SER A 359 -22.10 -6.23 27.05
CA SER A 359 -21.95 -6.60 28.47
C SER A 359 -23.31 -6.93 29.07
#